data_AF-A0A379Y209-F1
#
_entry.id   AF-A0A379Y209-F1
#
_cell.length_a   1.000
_cell.length_b   1.000
_cell.length_c   1.000
_cell.angle_alpha   90.00
_cell.angle_beta   90.00
_cell.angle_gamma   90.00
#
_symmetry.space_group_name_H-M   'P 1'
#
loop_
_entity.id
_entity.type
_entity.pdbx_description
1 polymer ?
#
loop_
_entity_poly.entity_id
_entity_poly.type
_entity_poly.pdbx_seq_one_letter_code
_entity_poly.pdbx_strand_id
1 'polypeptide(L)'
;MAPLIINYVKQTMTFRQWVSKSELNQRMHFLINIYGSKDDKKGEVVLRPLIGNPDALILTPTEVIELNSQVIKLDRLRHPEWFR
;
A
#
# COMPACT_ATOMS: atom_id res chain seq x y z
N MET A 1 -0.46 7.37 17.58
CA MET A 1 -0.20 7.12 16.14
C MET A 1 -0.65 5.74 15.68
N ALA A 2 -0.23 4.63 16.30
CA ALA A 2 -0.62 3.29 15.88
C ALA A 2 -2.15 3.06 15.71
N PRO A 3 -3.04 3.55 16.61
CA PRO A 3 -4.49 3.35 16.44
C PRO A 3 -5.07 4.03 15.19
N LEU A 4 -4.54 5.20 14.81
CA LEU A 4 -5.01 5.94 13.63
C LEU A 4 -4.66 5.19 12.34
N ILE A 5 -3.43 4.69 12.24
CA ILE A 5 -2.96 3.92 11.08
C ILE A 5 -3.76 2.62 10.96
N ILE A 6 -3.98 1.91 12.07
CA ILE A 6 -4.79 0.68 12.08
C ILE A 6 -6.22 0.96 11.62
N ASN A 7 -6.85 2.04 12.11
CA ASN A 7 -8.19 2.40 11.70
C ASN A 7 -8.25 2.74 10.19
N TYR A 8 -7.27 3.51 9.71
CA TYR A 8 -7.13 3.80 8.28
C TYR A 8 -7.03 2.51 7.46
N VAL A 9 -6.11 1.59 7.83
CA VAL A 9 -5.94 0.29 7.16
C VAL A 9 -7.26 -0.45 7.04
N LYS A 10 -7.99 -0.59 8.16
CA LYS A 10 -9.27 -1.32 8.22
C LYS A 10 -10.36 -0.72 7.32
N GLN A 11 -10.28 0.56 7.02
CA GLN A 11 -11.24 1.26 6.17
C GLN A 11 -10.91 1.14 4.66
N THR A 12 -9.70 0.70 4.31
CA THR A 12 -9.30 0.54 2.90
C THR A 12 -10.03 -0.61 2.20
N MET A 13 -10.23 -0.48 0.89
CA MET A 13 -10.72 -1.59 0.06
C MET A 13 -9.73 -2.75 0.02
N THR A 14 -8.43 -2.45 0.02
CA THR A 14 -7.34 -3.44 0.06
C THR A 14 -7.46 -4.36 1.27
N PHE A 15 -7.74 -3.81 2.46
CA PHE A 15 -7.97 -4.60 3.66
C PHE A 15 -9.23 -5.48 3.56
N ARG A 16 -10.34 -4.95 3.04
CA ARG A 16 -11.57 -5.75 2.85
C ARG A 16 -11.33 -6.92 1.90
N GLN A 17 -10.60 -6.71 0.81
CA GLN A 17 -10.23 -7.77 -0.13
C GLN A 17 -9.32 -8.80 0.52
N TRP A 18 -8.36 -8.37 1.34
CA TRP A 18 -7.49 -9.27 2.08
C TRP A 18 -8.26 -10.18 3.03
N VAL A 19 -9.09 -9.61 3.90
CA VAL A 19 -9.90 -10.37 4.87
C VAL A 19 -10.78 -11.42 4.19
N SER A 20 -11.30 -11.13 2.99
CA SER A 20 -12.13 -12.09 2.24
C SER A 20 -11.36 -13.30 1.71
N LYS A 21 -10.02 -13.24 1.66
CA LYS A 21 -9.14 -14.27 1.09
C LYS A 21 -8.18 -14.88 2.12
N SER A 22 -8.00 -14.22 3.27
CA SER A 22 -7.00 -14.61 4.25
C SER A 22 -7.50 -15.71 5.19
N GLU A 23 -6.59 -16.60 5.59
CA GLU A 23 -6.86 -17.57 6.65
C GLU A 23 -6.80 -16.91 8.05
N LEU A 24 -7.43 -17.55 9.03
CA LEU A 24 -7.61 -17.03 10.40
C LEU A 24 -6.30 -16.64 11.10
N ASN A 25 -5.18 -17.26 10.71
CA ASN A 25 -3.86 -17.04 11.30
C ASN A 25 -2.85 -16.42 10.32
N GLN A 26 -3.31 -15.97 9.15
CA GLN A 26 -2.43 -15.40 8.14
C GLN A 26 -2.01 -13.98 8.54
N ARG A 27 -0.71 -13.70 8.45
CA ARG A 27 -0.18 -12.37 8.74
C ARG A 27 -0.37 -11.45 7.54
N MET A 28 -0.69 -10.19 7.84
CA MET A 28 -0.87 -9.16 6.82
C MET A 28 0.35 -8.24 6.80
N HIS A 29 1.05 -8.20 5.67
CA HIS A 29 2.11 -7.22 5.41
C HIS A 29 1.52 -6.06 4.62
N PHE A 30 1.17 -4.99 5.32
CA PHE A 30 0.54 -3.80 4.75
C PHE A 30 1.58 -2.71 4.48
N LEU A 31 1.60 -2.19 3.26
CA LEU A 31 2.45 -1.08 2.86
C LEU A 31 1.60 0.07 2.33
N ILE A 32 2.06 1.30 2.56
CA ILE A 32 1.42 2.52 2.04
C ILE A 32 2.47 3.28 1.24
N ASN A 33 2.26 3.39 -0.06
CA ASN A 33 3.00 4.36 -0.86
C ASN A 33 2.35 5.74 -0.71
N ILE A 34 3.18 6.77 -0.58
CA ILE A 34 2.75 8.15 -0.45
C ILE A 34 3.33 8.90 -1.66
N TYR A 35 2.45 9.40 -2.52
CA TYR A 35 2.82 10.22 -3.67
C TYR A 35 2.41 11.67 -3.43
N GLY A 36 3.21 12.62 -3.92
CA GLY A 36 2.84 14.03 -3.91
C GLY A 36 1.84 14.32 -5.03
N SER A 37 0.78 15.09 -4.75
CA SER A 37 -0.08 15.64 -5.79
C SER A 37 0.53 16.93 -6.33
N LYS A 38 0.56 17.07 -7.66
CA LYS A 38 1.20 18.21 -8.33
C LYS A 38 0.43 19.54 -8.18
N ASP A 39 -0.85 19.49 -7.81
CA ASP A 39 -1.70 20.67 -7.56
C ASP A 39 -1.38 21.34 -6.21
N ASP A 40 -0.08 21.42 -5.88
CA ASP A 40 0.49 21.61 -4.55
C ASP A 40 0.38 23.04 -4.00
N LYS A 41 -0.78 23.68 -4.21
CA LYS A 41 -1.19 24.85 -3.44
C LYS A 41 -1.67 24.47 -2.03
N LYS A 42 -1.81 23.17 -1.71
CA LYS A 42 -2.43 22.67 -0.46
C LYS A 42 -1.72 21.50 0.24
N GLY A 43 -0.65 20.91 -0.28
CA GLY A 43 0.01 19.76 0.37
C GLY A 43 -0.78 18.45 0.27
N GLU A 44 -1.56 18.27 -0.80
CA GLU A 44 -2.37 17.06 -0.97
C GLU A 44 -1.48 15.85 -1.34
N VAL A 45 -1.63 14.76 -0.59
CA VAL A 45 -0.90 13.50 -0.82
C VAL A 45 -1.86 12.41 -1.28
N VAL A 46 -1.38 11.58 -2.20
CA VAL A 46 -2.10 10.37 -2.61
C VAL A 46 -1.54 9.21 -1.81
N LEU A 47 -2.41 8.59 -1.00
CA LEU A 47 -2.09 7.36 -0.29
C LEU A 47 -2.49 6.17 -1.15
N ARG A 48 -1.55 5.26 -1.40
CA ARG A 48 -1.76 4.04 -2.17
C ARG A 48 -1.49 2.81 -1.30
N PRO A 49 -2.54 2.24 -0.68
CA PRO A 49 -2.45 1.02 0.13
C PRO A 49 -2.20 -0.23 -0.71
N LEU A 50 -1.24 -1.06 -0.31
CA LEU A 50 -1.01 -2.38 -0.89
C LEU A 50 -0.76 -3.42 0.21
N ILE A 51 -1.07 -4.68 -0.09
CA ILE A 51 -0.83 -5.80 0.82
C ILE A 51 0.08 -6.79 0.09
N GLY A 52 1.22 -7.07 0.69
CA GLY A 52 2.07 -8.22 0.33
C GLY A 52 1.52 -9.47 1.00
N ASN A 53 1.55 -10.59 0.28
CA ASN A 53 1.19 -11.90 0.80
C ASN A 53 2.36 -12.88 0.65
N PRO A 54 3.47 -12.69 1.38
CA PRO A 54 4.57 -13.64 1.37
C PRO A 54 4.22 -14.88 2.20
N ASP A 55 4.81 -16.02 1.83
CA ASP A 55 4.80 -17.21 2.70
C ASP A 55 5.68 -17.00 3.94
N ALA A 56 6.66 -16.11 3.85
CA ALA A 56 7.58 -15.78 4.93
C ALA A 56 6.94 -14.89 6.01
N LEU A 57 7.36 -15.10 7.26
CA LEU A 57 6.88 -14.34 8.43
C LEU A 57 7.18 -12.84 8.32
N ILE A 58 8.33 -12.49 7.75
CA ILE A 58 8.84 -11.13 7.62
C ILE A 58 9.25 -10.94 6.17
N LEU A 59 8.79 -9.85 5.55
CA LEU A 59 9.32 -9.44 4.25
C LEU A 59 10.75 -8.95 4.41
N THR A 60 11.64 -9.49 3.61
CA THR A 60 13.00 -8.98 3.48
C THR A 60 12.99 -7.60 2.81
N PRO A 61 14.02 -6.76 3.03
CA PRO A 61 14.13 -5.47 2.35
C PRO A 61 14.06 -5.61 0.81
N THR A 62 14.66 -6.66 0.25
CA THR A 62 14.66 -6.91 -1.20
C THR A 62 13.25 -7.18 -1.72
N GLU A 63 12.46 -8.01 -1.03
CA GLU A 63 11.07 -8.30 -1.42
C GLU A 63 10.19 -7.05 -1.35
N VAL A 64 10.40 -6.20 -0.34
CA VAL A 64 9.69 -4.91 -0.24
C VAL A 64 10.03 -4.02 -1.43
N ILE A 65 11.32 -3.89 -1.78
CA ILE A 65 11.76 -3.07 -2.91
C ILE A 65 11.19 -3.61 -4.23
N GLU A 66 11.22 -4.92 -4.43
CA GLU A 66 10.74 -5.56 -5.64
C GLU A 66 9.22 -5.38 -5.80
N LEU A 67 8.44 -5.71 -4.76
CA LEU A 67 7.00 -5.51 -4.72
C LEU A 67 6.65 -4.04 -5.02
N ASN A 68 7.34 -3.12 -4.36
CA ASN A 68 7.08 -1.70 -4.53
C ASN A 68 7.44 -1.21 -5.95
N SER A 69 8.54 -1.68 -6.52
CA SER A 69 8.96 -1.32 -7.87
C SER A 69 7.95 -1.75 -8.92
N GLN A 70 7.38 -2.96 -8.77
CA GLN A 70 6.32 -3.44 -9.66
C GLN A 70 5.05 -2.60 -9.54
N VAL A 71 4.65 -2.27 -8.31
CA VAL A 71 3.47 -1.42 -8.05
C VAL A 71 3.66 -0.01 -8.62
N ILE A 72 4.81 0.63 -8.36
CA ILE A 72 5.13 1.96 -8.90
C ILE A 72 5.09 1.97 -10.43
N LYS A 73 5.61 0.92 -11.08
CA LYS A 73 5.56 0.81 -12.55
C LYS A 73 4.12 0.77 -13.06
N LEU A 74 3.24 0.01 -12.41
CA LEU A 74 1.82 -0.06 -12.76
C LEU A 74 1.09 1.25 -12.47
N ASP A 75 1.36 1.87 -11.33
CA ASP A 75 0.74 3.13 -10.94
C ASP A 75 1.18 4.27 -11.89
N ARG A 76 2.44 4.30 -12.35
CA ARG A 76 2.89 5.28 -13.37
C ARG A 76 2.17 5.13 -14.71
N LEU A 77 1.78 3.91 -15.08
CA LEU A 77 1.05 3.63 -16.30
C LEU A 77 -0.43 4.00 -16.18
N ARG A 78 -1.05 3.73 -15.03
CA ARG A 78 -2.50 3.90 -14.81
C ARG A 78 -2.87 5.27 -14.28
N HIS A 79 -1.99 5.86 -13.48
CA HIS A 79 -2.17 7.11 -12.77
C HIS A 79 -0.96 8.03 -12.98
N PRO A 80 -0.62 8.39 -14.23
CA PRO A 80 0.51 9.27 -14.51
C PRO A 80 0.40 10.63 -13.78
N GLU A 81 -0.81 11.07 -13.44
CA GLU A 81 -1.09 12.28 -12.67
C GLU A 81 -0.49 12.26 -11.25
N TRP A 82 -0.24 11.09 -10.65
CA TRP A 82 0.39 10.99 -9.32
C TRP A 82 1.90 11.17 -9.32
N PHE A 83 2.55 11.13 -10.49
CA PHE A 83 4.02 11.06 -10.61
C PHE A 83 4.62 12.18 -11.45
N ARG A 84 3.78 13.10 -11.94
CA ARG A 84 4.23 14.17 -12.81
C ARG A 84 4.96 15.22 -12.03
#